data_AF-A0A851DIK4-F1
#
_entry.id   AF-A0A851DIK4-F1
#
_cell.length_a   1.000
_cell.length_b   1.000
_cell.length_c   1.000
_cell.angle_alpha   90.00
_cell.angle_beta   90.00
_cell.angle_gamma   90.00
#
_symmetry.space_group_name_H-M   'P 1'
#
loop_
_entity.id
_entity.type
_entity.pdbx_description
1 polymer ?
#
loop_
_entity_poly.entity_id
_entity_poly.type
_entity_poly.pdbx_seq_one_letter_code
_entity_poly.pdbx_strand_id
1 'polypeptide(L)'
;CGTDMMVLRLGSWAPLGSLLSLLLSTSMAYIPTRENCCILDERFGSYCPTTCGIADFFNKYHLTMDNELQEMERMLRQIANSTGTTEHLIEHIQSLYPADKQILPNTIDDFTKKSRKIIEEIIRYENTILSHESTIQQLTDTHILNSNRITQLKEKVSELESLCQEPCRDTAEIQETTGRDCQDVANKGARKSGLYFIKPQKAKQSFLVYCEIDSYGNGWTVLQRRLDGSEDFKRNWVQYKEGFGHLSPDDTTEFWLGNEKIHLITTQSALPYTLRVELEDWSGKK
;
A
#
# COMPACT_ATOMS: atom_id res chain seq x y z
N CYS A 1 -43.52 12.09 -43.47
CA CYS A 1 -43.87 10.92 -44.31
C CYS A 1 -45.06 10.21 -43.71
N GLY A 2 -46.07 9.92 -44.53
CA GLY A 2 -46.98 8.80 -44.28
C GLY A 2 -48.27 9.13 -43.55
N THR A 3 -49.30 9.36 -44.35
CA THR A 3 -50.75 9.32 -44.10
C THR A 3 -51.28 7.93 -43.68
N ASP A 4 -52.41 7.95 -42.96
CA ASP A 4 -53.53 6.98 -42.86
C ASP A 4 -53.22 5.53 -42.42
N MET A 5 -54.06 4.81 -41.66
CA MET A 5 -55.53 4.67 -41.67
C MET A 5 -55.90 3.96 -40.32
N MET A 6 -56.90 4.42 -39.54
CA MET A 6 -58.25 3.79 -39.41
C MET A 6 -58.18 2.28 -39.07
N VAL A 7 -58.77 1.69 -38.02
CA VAL A 7 -60.12 1.75 -37.43
C VAL A 7 -60.08 0.91 -36.13
N LEU A 8 -60.86 1.26 -35.08
CA LEU A 8 -61.82 0.36 -34.39
C LEU A 8 -62.59 1.08 -33.27
N ARG A 9 -63.90 1.22 -33.50
CA ARG A 9 -64.98 1.42 -32.50
C ARG A 9 -65.05 0.16 -31.59
N LEU A 10 -65.64 0.13 -30.39
CA LEU A 10 -66.92 0.64 -29.88
C LEU A 10 -66.93 0.51 -28.34
N GLY A 11 -67.73 1.30 -27.62
CA GLY A 11 -68.15 0.95 -26.26
C GLY A 11 -68.41 2.13 -25.33
N SER A 12 -69.28 3.05 -25.74
CA SER A 12 -69.69 4.23 -24.96
C SER A 12 -70.78 3.83 -23.95
N TRP A 13 -70.57 4.12 -22.66
CA TRP A 13 -71.61 4.14 -21.63
C TRP A 13 -71.77 5.57 -21.10
N ALA A 14 -73.02 6.05 -21.14
CA ALA A 14 -73.50 7.32 -20.60
C ALA A 14 -73.44 7.37 -19.06
N PRO A 15 -73.59 8.55 -18.43
CA PRO A 15 -74.93 8.97 -17.96
C PRO A 15 -75.22 10.45 -18.31
N LEU A 16 -76.39 10.79 -18.85
CA LEU A 16 -77.66 11.15 -18.17
C LEU A 16 -77.67 12.54 -17.48
N GLY A 17 -78.52 13.43 -18.03
CA GLY A 17 -79.04 14.66 -17.40
C GLY A 17 -78.51 15.95 -18.06
N SER A 18 -79.28 16.92 -18.54
CA SER A 18 -80.73 17.15 -18.55
C SER A 18 -81.02 18.18 -19.64
N LEU A 19 -81.76 17.78 -20.69
CA LEU A 19 -82.43 18.71 -21.62
C LEU A 19 -83.93 18.56 -21.36
N LEU A 20 -84.43 19.27 -20.35
CA LEU A 20 -85.86 19.49 -20.15
C LEU A 20 -86.33 20.54 -21.17
N SER A 21 -86.55 20.11 -22.41
CA SER A 21 -87.36 20.85 -23.36
C SER A 21 -88.84 20.69 -22.97
N LEU A 22 -89.44 21.82 -22.63
CA LEU A 22 -90.81 22.03 -22.21
C LEU A 22 -91.84 21.12 -22.91
N LEU A 23 -92.55 20.33 -22.10
CA LEU A 23 -93.89 19.85 -22.41
C LEU A 23 -94.82 21.08 -22.43
N LEU A 24 -95.05 21.64 -23.61
CA LEU A 24 -96.28 22.40 -23.86
C LEU A 24 -97.41 21.38 -23.82
N SER A 25 -98.01 21.21 -22.64
CA SER A 25 -99.34 20.63 -22.54
C SER A 25 -100.26 21.54 -23.34
N THR A 26 -100.65 21.08 -24.53
CA THR A 26 -101.88 21.55 -25.14
C THR A 26 -102.98 21.15 -24.16
N SER A 27 -103.30 22.04 -23.23
CA SER A 27 -104.63 22.10 -22.65
C SER A 27 -105.55 22.24 -23.87
N MET A 28 -106.08 21.11 -24.34
CA MET A 28 -107.25 21.10 -25.18
C MET A 28 -108.29 21.88 -24.37
N ALA A 29 -108.44 23.15 -24.73
CA ALA A 29 -109.51 23.99 -24.27
C ALA A 29 -110.78 23.17 -24.47
N TYR A 30 -111.52 22.98 -23.38
CA TYR A 30 -112.77 22.25 -23.42
C TYR A 30 -113.76 23.08 -24.25
N ILE A 31 -113.80 22.81 -25.55
CA ILE A 31 -114.77 23.40 -26.48
C ILE A 31 -116.11 22.76 -26.13
N PRO A 32 -117.15 23.52 -25.74
CA PRO A 32 -118.42 22.94 -25.34
C PRO A 32 -119.11 22.36 -26.58
N THR A 33 -119.03 21.04 -26.75
CA THR A 33 -119.84 20.27 -27.70
C THR A 33 -121.13 19.82 -27.02
N ARG A 34 -122.15 19.55 -27.82
CA ARG A 34 -123.59 19.51 -27.49
C ARG A 34 -124.04 18.45 -26.46
N GLU A 35 -123.13 17.69 -25.84
CA GLU A 35 -123.47 16.54 -24.99
C GLU A 35 -123.35 16.79 -23.48
N ASN A 36 -122.71 17.88 -23.02
CA ASN A 36 -122.52 18.18 -21.58
C ASN A 36 -123.10 19.54 -21.14
N CYS A 37 -124.10 20.07 -21.85
CA CYS A 37 -124.88 21.23 -21.41
C CYS A 37 -126.38 20.88 -21.45
N CYS A 38 -127.02 20.81 -20.29
CA CYS A 38 -128.45 20.58 -20.14
C CYS A 38 -129.25 21.77 -20.72
N ILE A 39 -129.79 21.63 -21.93
CA ILE A 39 -130.83 22.52 -22.45
C ILE A 39 -132.14 22.08 -21.77
N LEU A 40 -132.62 22.83 -20.78
CA LEU A 40 -133.92 22.61 -20.14
C LEU A 40 -135.04 23.50 -20.72
N ASP A 41 -134.71 24.50 -21.56
CA ASP A 41 -135.65 25.33 -22.33
C ASP A 41 -134.90 26.08 -23.47
N GLU A 42 -135.33 25.93 -24.73
CA GLU A 42 -134.67 26.53 -25.91
C GLU A 42 -134.68 28.06 -25.92
N ARG A 43 -135.51 28.71 -25.09
CA ARG A 43 -135.59 30.18 -25.02
C ARG A 43 -134.39 30.83 -24.33
N PHE A 44 -133.62 30.09 -23.53
CA PHE A 44 -132.58 30.65 -22.66
C PHE A 44 -131.14 30.38 -23.11
N GLY A 45 -130.92 29.72 -24.26
CA GLY A 45 -129.58 29.47 -24.83
C GLY A 45 -128.73 28.47 -24.02
N SER A 46 -127.42 28.43 -24.28
CA SER A 46 -126.48 27.52 -23.62
C SER A 46 -125.97 28.08 -22.30
N TYR A 47 -126.01 27.29 -21.23
CA TYR A 47 -125.52 27.67 -19.91
C TYR A 47 -124.00 27.50 -19.80
N CYS A 48 -123.31 28.53 -19.34
CA CYS A 48 -121.89 28.47 -18.92
C CYS A 48 -121.79 28.28 -17.40
N PRO A 49 -120.68 27.74 -16.87
CA PRO A 49 -120.43 27.69 -15.43
C PRO A 49 -120.59 29.08 -14.81
N THR A 50 -121.22 29.14 -13.65
CA THR A 50 -121.40 30.42 -12.94
C THR A 50 -120.04 30.97 -12.52
N THR A 51 -119.97 32.29 -12.32
CA THR A 51 -118.74 32.95 -11.83
C THR A 51 -118.24 32.36 -10.51
N CYS A 52 -119.11 31.80 -9.67
CA CYS A 52 -118.72 31.02 -8.50
C CYS A 52 -117.93 29.75 -8.85
N GLY A 53 -118.36 28.99 -9.87
CA GLY A 53 -117.67 27.77 -10.28
C GLY A 53 -116.28 28.03 -10.87
N ILE A 54 -116.11 29.16 -11.57
CA ILE A 54 -114.80 29.58 -12.08
C ILE A 54 -113.90 30.07 -10.93
N ALA A 55 -114.43 30.85 -9.99
CA ALA A 55 -113.66 31.34 -8.86
C ALA A 55 -113.16 30.21 -7.94
N ASP A 56 -113.99 29.18 -7.70
CA ASP A 56 -113.62 28.03 -6.87
C ASP A 56 -112.54 27.17 -7.54
N PHE A 57 -112.67 26.94 -8.86
CA PHE A 57 -111.62 26.26 -9.64
C PHE A 57 -110.31 27.06 -9.63
N PHE A 58 -110.38 28.37 -9.82
CA PHE A 58 -109.20 29.23 -9.86
C PHE A 58 -108.47 29.27 -8.51
N ASN A 59 -109.20 29.37 -7.39
CA ASN A 59 -108.59 29.30 -6.07
C ASN A 59 -107.91 27.96 -5.81
N LYS A 60 -108.55 26.83 -6.18
CA LYS A 60 -107.97 25.51 -5.99
C LYS A 60 -106.72 25.29 -6.85
N TYR A 61 -106.73 25.76 -8.09
CA TYR A 61 -105.59 25.66 -8.99
C TYR A 61 -104.44 26.59 -8.56
N HIS A 62 -104.74 27.85 -8.21
CA HIS A 62 -103.74 28.84 -7.79
C HIS A 62 -103.01 28.40 -6.52
N LEU A 63 -103.72 27.88 -5.51
CA LEU A 63 -103.09 27.40 -4.27
C LEU A 63 -102.19 26.18 -4.50
N THR A 64 -102.54 25.31 -5.45
CA THR A 64 -101.75 24.11 -5.76
C THR A 64 -100.48 24.48 -6.54
N MET A 65 -100.60 25.35 -7.56
CA MET A 65 -99.47 25.77 -8.38
C MET A 65 -98.49 26.68 -7.64
N ASP A 66 -98.96 27.58 -6.75
CA ASP A 66 -98.06 28.41 -5.93
C ASP A 66 -97.19 27.55 -5.01
N ASN A 67 -97.76 26.50 -4.43
CA ASN A 67 -97.03 25.60 -3.54
C ASN A 67 -95.97 24.79 -4.30
N GLU A 68 -96.28 24.33 -5.52
CA GLU A 68 -95.30 23.65 -6.38
C GLU A 68 -94.19 24.59 -6.88
N LEU A 69 -94.51 25.85 -7.20
CA LEU A 69 -93.53 26.86 -7.60
C LEU A 69 -92.57 27.21 -6.45
N GLN A 70 -93.10 27.35 -5.22
CA GLN A 70 -92.27 27.59 -4.03
C GLN A 70 -91.32 26.43 -3.74
N GLU A 71 -91.78 25.19 -3.93
CA GLU A 71 -90.93 24.02 -3.66
C GLU A 71 -89.82 23.87 -4.71
N MET A 72 -90.09 24.21 -5.98
CA MET A 72 -89.05 24.32 -7.01
C MET A 72 -88.05 25.44 -6.72
N GLU A 73 -88.49 26.62 -6.25
CA GLU A 73 -87.57 27.71 -5.86
C GLU A 73 -86.68 27.28 -4.69
N ARG A 74 -87.25 26.57 -3.70
CA ARG A 74 -86.52 26.05 -2.55
C ARG A 74 -85.43 25.06 -2.98
N MET A 75 -85.75 24.14 -3.90
CA MET A 75 -84.77 23.19 -4.44
C MET A 75 -83.66 23.89 -5.25
N LEU A 76 -84.02 24.86 -6.10
CA LEU A 76 -83.05 25.63 -6.88
C LEU A 76 -82.07 26.39 -5.98
N ARG A 77 -82.56 27.00 -4.89
CA ARG A 77 -81.69 27.66 -3.90
C ARG A 77 -80.76 26.66 -3.21
N GLN A 78 -81.24 25.47 -2.88
CA GLN A 78 -80.44 24.45 -2.22
C GLN A 78 -79.33 23.90 -3.13
N ILE A 79 -79.63 23.70 -4.42
CA ILE A 79 -78.65 23.31 -5.44
C ILE A 79 -77.62 24.44 -5.62
N ALA A 80 -78.07 25.69 -5.78
CA ALA A 80 -77.17 26.84 -5.95
C ALA A 80 -76.18 26.97 -4.77
N ASN A 81 -76.66 26.77 -3.54
CA ASN A 81 -75.82 26.84 -2.34
C ASN A 81 -74.76 25.72 -2.31
N SER A 82 -75.15 24.48 -2.68
CA SER A 82 -74.22 23.34 -2.78
C SER A 82 -73.18 23.53 -3.88
N THR A 83 -73.58 24.09 -5.02
CA THR A 83 -72.69 24.32 -6.17
C THR A 83 -71.61 25.35 -5.83
N GLY A 84 -71.98 26.46 -5.16
CA GLY A 84 -71.02 27.47 -4.70
C GLY A 84 -70.03 26.93 -3.65
N THR A 85 -70.46 26.05 -2.74
CA THR A 85 -69.53 25.41 -1.78
C THR A 85 -68.55 24.46 -2.46
N THR A 86 -68.97 23.80 -3.54
CA THR A 86 -68.13 22.89 -4.31
C THR A 86 -67.07 23.65 -5.10
N GLU A 87 -67.41 24.79 -5.70
CA GLU A 87 -66.43 25.67 -6.36
C GLU A 87 -65.38 26.18 -5.37
N HIS A 88 -65.80 26.63 -4.19
CA HIS A 88 -64.88 27.15 -3.18
C HIS A 88 -63.93 26.08 -2.61
N LEU A 89 -64.39 24.83 -2.52
CA LEU A 89 -63.55 23.68 -2.15
C LEU A 89 -62.53 23.34 -3.24
N ILE A 90 -62.93 23.43 -4.52
CA ILE A 90 -62.03 23.20 -5.65
C ILE A 90 -60.93 24.28 -5.69
N GLU A 91 -61.28 25.54 -5.50
CA GLU A 91 -60.31 26.64 -5.40
C GLU A 91 -59.33 26.44 -4.23
N HIS A 92 -59.84 26.01 -3.07
CA HIS A 92 -58.99 25.73 -1.91
C HIS A 92 -58.02 24.57 -2.17
N ILE A 93 -58.49 23.48 -2.77
CA ILE A 93 -57.65 22.33 -3.16
C ILE A 93 -56.60 22.75 -4.18
N GLN A 94 -56.95 23.59 -5.16
CA GLN A 94 -56.01 24.12 -6.14
C GLN A 94 -54.97 25.06 -5.50
N SER A 95 -55.32 25.79 -4.43
CA SER A 95 -54.34 26.58 -3.67
C SER A 95 -53.36 25.71 -2.87
N LEU A 96 -53.83 24.57 -2.35
CA LEU A 96 -53.00 23.59 -1.63
C LEU A 96 -52.14 22.76 -2.59
N TYR A 97 -52.63 22.56 -3.83
CA TYR A 97 -51.97 21.81 -4.89
C TYR A 97 -52.02 22.60 -6.22
N PRO A 98 -51.19 23.65 -6.35
CA PRO A 98 -51.07 24.37 -7.62
C PRO A 98 -50.57 23.41 -8.71
N ALA A 99 -51.15 23.50 -9.91
CA ALA A 99 -50.75 22.69 -11.07
C ALA A 99 -49.27 22.87 -11.44
N ASP A 100 -48.68 23.98 -10.99
CA ASP A 100 -47.27 24.36 -11.18
C ASP A 100 -46.41 24.03 -9.95
N LYS A 101 -46.70 22.89 -9.30
CA LYS A 101 -45.78 22.34 -8.30
C LYS A 101 -44.51 21.93 -9.05
N GLN A 102 -43.50 22.80 -9.04
CA GLN A 102 -42.11 22.39 -9.19
C GLN A 102 -41.90 21.28 -8.15
N ILE A 103 -41.96 20.03 -8.61
CA ILE A 103 -41.47 18.90 -7.85
C ILE A 103 -40.02 19.27 -7.56
N LEU A 104 -39.74 19.64 -6.30
CA LEU A 104 -38.40 19.98 -5.82
C LEU A 104 -37.42 18.97 -6.45
N PRO A 105 -36.36 19.43 -7.16
CA PRO A 105 -35.66 18.60 -8.11
C PRO A 105 -35.04 17.41 -7.38
N ASN A 106 -35.67 16.23 -7.49
CA ASN A 106 -35.15 14.88 -7.25
C ASN A 106 -34.02 14.75 -6.20
N THR A 107 -34.02 15.52 -5.11
CA THR A 107 -32.92 15.57 -4.14
C THR A 107 -32.77 14.22 -3.44
N ILE A 108 -33.90 13.58 -3.13
CA ILE A 108 -33.95 12.23 -2.58
C ILE A 108 -33.40 11.20 -3.58
N ASP A 109 -33.69 11.34 -4.88
CA ASP A 109 -33.16 10.45 -5.93
C ASP A 109 -31.65 10.65 -6.13
N ASP A 110 -31.15 11.90 -6.07
CA ASP A 110 -29.72 12.18 -6.16
C ASP A 110 -28.96 11.62 -4.94
N PHE A 111 -29.48 11.80 -3.72
CA PHE A 111 -28.90 11.22 -2.51
C PHE A 111 -28.96 9.68 -2.52
N THR A 112 -30.04 9.08 -3.02
CA THR A 112 -30.14 7.61 -3.12
C THR A 112 -29.23 7.05 -4.22
N LYS A 113 -29.05 7.74 -5.35
CA LYS A 113 -28.04 7.40 -6.36
C LYS A 113 -26.61 7.51 -5.80
N LYS A 114 -26.32 8.58 -5.05
CA LYS A 114 -25.02 8.80 -4.43
C LYS A 114 -24.72 7.76 -3.34
N SER A 115 -25.70 7.41 -2.53
CA SER A 115 -25.60 6.33 -1.54
C SER A 115 -25.32 4.98 -2.20
N ARG A 116 -26.05 4.64 -3.27
CA ARG A 116 -25.80 3.42 -4.06
C ARG A 116 -24.38 3.39 -4.63
N LYS A 117 -23.92 4.51 -5.20
CA LYS A 117 -22.55 4.64 -5.72
C LYS A 117 -21.48 4.45 -4.63
N ILE A 118 -21.71 4.97 -3.43
CA ILE A 118 -20.81 4.76 -2.28
C ILE A 118 -20.79 3.29 -1.87
N ILE A 119 -21.94 2.62 -1.85
CA ILE A 119 -22.01 1.18 -1.53
C ILE A 119 -21.27 0.34 -2.57
N GLU A 120 -21.40 0.65 -3.86
CA GLU A 120 -20.64 -0.02 -4.94
C GLU A 120 -19.12 0.16 -4.77
N GLU A 121 -18.67 1.36 -4.38
CA GLU A 121 -17.26 1.62 -4.06
C GLU A 121 -16.80 0.83 -2.81
N ILE A 122 -17.63 0.74 -1.77
CA ILE A 122 -17.31 -0.05 -0.56
C ILE A 122 -17.09 -1.53 -0.91
N ILE A 123 -17.98 -2.11 -1.72
CA ILE A 123 -17.85 -3.50 -2.18
C ILE A 123 -16.57 -3.70 -3.00
N ARG A 124 -16.17 -2.70 -3.80
CA ARG A 124 -14.91 -2.72 -4.54
C ARG A 124 -13.68 -2.65 -3.61
N TYR A 125 -13.72 -1.81 -2.59
CA TYR A 125 -12.63 -1.66 -1.64
C TYR A 125 -12.44 -2.90 -0.77
N GLU A 126 -13.49 -3.68 -0.48
CA GLU A 126 -13.39 -4.93 0.27
C GLU A 126 -12.34 -5.88 -0.32
N ASN A 127 -12.42 -6.15 -1.63
CA ASN A 127 -11.43 -7.00 -2.32
C ASN A 127 -10.01 -6.39 -2.32
N THR A 128 -9.93 -5.06 -2.38
CA THR A 128 -8.64 -4.34 -2.34
C THR A 128 -7.99 -4.45 -0.96
N ILE A 129 -8.78 -4.32 0.11
CA ILE A 129 -8.34 -4.48 1.49
C ILE A 129 -7.80 -5.89 1.71
N LEU A 130 -8.52 -6.92 1.26
CA LEU A 130 -8.06 -8.31 1.35
C LEU A 130 -6.73 -8.54 0.60
N SER A 131 -6.58 -7.95 -0.59
CA SER A 131 -5.33 -8.02 -1.35
C SER A 131 -4.17 -7.32 -0.64
N HIS A 132 -4.40 -6.15 -0.05
CA HIS A 132 -3.39 -5.43 0.73
C HIS A 132 -3.03 -6.16 2.01
N GLU A 133 -3.98 -6.79 2.70
CA GLU A 133 -3.73 -7.60 3.89
C GLU A 133 -2.79 -8.77 3.56
N SER A 134 -3.01 -9.47 2.45
CA SER A 134 -2.10 -10.51 1.95
C SER A 134 -0.70 -9.96 1.65
N THR A 135 -0.62 -8.78 1.01
CA THR A 135 0.67 -8.13 0.71
C THR A 135 1.43 -7.76 1.98
N ILE A 136 0.73 -7.23 2.99
CA ILE A 136 1.29 -6.89 4.30
C ILE A 136 1.82 -8.14 4.99
N GLN A 137 1.08 -9.25 4.95
CA GLN A 137 1.53 -10.52 5.51
C GLN A 137 2.82 -11.01 4.84
N GLN A 138 2.86 -11.01 3.50
CA GLN A 138 4.04 -11.43 2.74
C GLN A 138 5.28 -10.57 3.06
N LEU A 139 5.11 -9.25 3.16
CA LEU A 139 6.19 -8.35 3.54
C LEU A 139 6.65 -8.58 4.99
N THR A 140 5.71 -8.87 5.89
CA THR A 140 6.00 -9.19 7.29
C THR A 140 6.83 -10.46 7.41
N ASP A 141 6.45 -11.53 6.69
CA ASP A 141 7.19 -12.79 6.67
C ASP A 141 8.59 -12.60 6.10
N THR A 142 8.72 -11.78 5.05
CA THR A 142 10.02 -11.44 4.45
C THR A 142 10.89 -10.63 5.43
N HIS A 143 10.30 -9.69 6.16
CA HIS A 143 11.01 -8.92 7.19
C HIS A 143 11.51 -9.83 8.32
N ILE A 144 10.67 -10.73 8.82
CA ILE A 144 11.05 -11.71 9.85
C ILE A 144 12.20 -12.59 9.35
N LEU A 145 12.11 -13.11 8.12
CA LEU A 145 13.17 -13.91 7.52
C LEU A 145 14.49 -13.14 7.42
N ASN A 146 14.46 -11.89 6.95
CA ASN A 146 15.64 -11.06 6.85
C ASN A 146 16.23 -10.73 8.24
N SER A 147 15.39 -10.46 9.23
CA SER A 147 15.83 -10.24 10.61
C SER A 147 16.55 -11.47 11.17
N ASN A 148 16.01 -12.67 10.93
CA ASN A 148 16.65 -13.92 11.35
C ASN A 148 18.00 -14.13 10.65
N ARG A 149 18.09 -13.83 9.34
CA ARG A 149 19.35 -13.88 8.59
C ARG A 149 20.38 -12.90 9.13
N ILE A 150 19.97 -11.69 9.53
CA ILE A 150 20.87 -10.70 10.14
C ILE A 150 21.41 -11.23 11.47
N THR A 151 20.58 -11.87 12.30
CA THR A 151 21.04 -12.49 13.55
C THR A 151 22.07 -13.59 13.27
N GLN A 152 21.80 -14.47 12.29
CA GLN A 152 22.76 -15.51 11.87
C GLN A 152 24.06 -14.90 11.33
N LEU A 153 23.99 -13.84 10.54
CA LEU A 153 25.17 -13.14 10.04
C LEU A 153 25.98 -12.53 11.17
N LYS A 154 25.33 -11.95 12.19
CA LYS A 154 26.02 -11.42 13.38
C LYS A 154 26.74 -12.52 14.15
N GLU A 155 26.11 -13.68 14.32
CA GLU A 155 26.77 -14.85 14.94
C GLU A 155 27.99 -15.29 14.12
N LYS A 156 27.86 -15.37 12.79
CA LYS A 156 28.98 -15.73 11.89
C LYS A 156 30.11 -14.70 11.89
N VAL A 157 29.78 -13.42 11.97
CA VAL A 157 30.80 -12.37 12.10
C VAL A 157 31.54 -12.49 13.42
N SER A 158 30.84 -12.73 14.52
CA SER A 158 31.48 -12.94 15.84
C SER A 158 32.36 -14.20 15.84
N GLU A 159 31.93 -15.28 15.20
CA GLU A 159 32.73 -16.50 15.00
C GLU A 159 34.00 -16.19 14.19
N LEU A 160 33.89 -15.48 13.07
CA LEU A 160 35.03 -15.10 12.25
C LEU A 160 36.00 -14.17 12.98
N GLU A 161 35.47 -13.19 13.72
CA GLU A 161 36.28 -12.26 14.52
C GLU A 161 37.12 -13.02 15.57
N SER A 162 36.56 -14.05 16.20
CA SER A 162 37.29 -14.88 17.16
C SER A 162 38.45 -15.67 16.55
N LEU A 163 38.35 -16.03 15.27
CA LEU A 163 39.40 -16.75 14.54
C LEU A 163 40.55 -15.84 14.11
N CYS A 164 40.29 -14.55 13.92
CA CYS A 164 41.26 -13.59 13.38
C CYS A 164 41.97 -12.75 14.45
N GLN A 165 42.05 -13.24 15.69
CA GLN A 165 42.71 -12.51 16.79
C GLN A 165 44.24 -12.59 16.73
N GLU A 166 44.79 -13.71 16.26
CA GLU A 166 46.24 -13.90 16.21
C GLU A 166 46.83 -13.39 14.89
N PRO A 167 47.98 -12.70 14.92
CA PRO A 167 48.66 -12.28 13.70
C PRO A 167 49.21 -13.49 12.93
N CYS A 168 49.59 -13.26 11.68
CA CYS A 168 50.28 -14.29 10.90
C CYS A 168 51.53 -14.78 11.63
N ARG A 169 51.67 -16.09 11.75
CA ARG A 169 52.85 -16.71 12.35
C ARG A 169 54.04 -16.53 11.41
N ASP A 170 55.03 -15.76 11.86
CA ASP A 170 56.30 -15.61 11.15
C ASP A 170 57.09 -16.92 11.22
N THR A 171 57.63 -17.36 10.08
CA THR A 171 58.49 -18.53 9.99
C THR A 171 59.94 -18.21 10.36
N ALA A 172 60.33 -16.93 10.38
CA ALA A 172 61.64 -16.45 10.81
C ALA A 172 61.80 -16.45 12.34
N GLU A 173 61.66 -17.62 12.96
CA GLU A 173 61.75 -17.76 14.42
C GLU A 173 63.20 -17.57 14.91
N ILE A 174 63.38 -16.57 15.79
CA ILE A 174 64.64 -16.31 16.48
C ILE A 174 64.68 -17.11 17.77
N GLN A 175 65.78 -17.81 18.00
CA GLN A 175 65.99 -18.66 19.16
C GLN A 175 66.33 -17.81 20.39
N GLU A 176 65.81 -18.20 21.56
CA GLU A 176 65.93 -17.42 22.81
C GLU A 176 67.34 -17.46 23.43
N THR A 177 68.08 -18.55 23.22
CA THR A 177 69.40 -18.74 23.82
C THR A 177 70.38 -17.69 23.31
N THR A 178 71.07 -17.00 24.21
CA THR A 178 72.10 -16.01 23.83
C THR A 178 73.48 -16.41 24.34
N GLY A 179 74.53 -15.88 23.70
CA GLY A 179 75.91 -16.13 24.07
C GLY A 179 76.87 -15.11 23.48
N ARG A 180 78.16 -15.31 23.75
CA ARG A 180 79.21 -14.47 23.16
C ARG A 180 79.39 -14.73 21.67
N ASP A 181 79.20 -15.97 21.26
CA ASP A 181 79.23 -16.50 19.90
C ASP A 181 78.39 -17.78 19.83
N CYS A 182 78.30 -18.39 18.64
CA CYS A 182 77.52 -19.62 18.44
C CYS A 182 78.07 -20.83 19.23
N GLN A 183 79.36 -20.86 19.56
CA GLN A 183 79.92 -21.94 20.38
C GLN A 183 79.47 -21.81 21.84
N ASP A 184 79.46 -20.58 22.39
CA ASP A 184 78.92 -20.29 23.72
C ASP A 184 77.41 -20.62 23.79
N VAL A 185 76.68 -20.37 22.71
CA VAL A 185 75.26 -20.76 22.56
C VAL A 185 75.10 -22.29 22.56
N ALA A 186 75.91 -23.03 21.80
CA ALA A 186 75.89 -24.49 21.77
C ALA A 186 76.28 -25.10 23.13
N ASN A 187 77.24 -24.51 23.83
CA ASN A 187 77.65 -24.91 25.18
C ASN A 187 76.53 -24.74 26.23
N LYS A 188 75.62 -23.79 26.02
CA LYS A 188 74.42 -23.58 26.85
C LYS A 188 73.27 -24.55 26.56
N GLY A 189 73.48 -25.48 25.62
CA GLY A 189 72.52 -26.55 25.31
C GLY A 189 71.71 -26.33 24.04
N ALA A 190 71.97 -25.27 23.26
CA ALA A 190 71.37 -25.14 21.92
C ALA A 190 71.85 -26.28 21.01
N ARG A 191 70.92 -26.85 20.23
CA ARG A 191 71.17 -27.98 19.31
C ARG A 191 70.58 -27.79 17.91
N LYS A 192 69.76 -26.75 17.71
CA LYS A 192 69.10 -26.45 16.44
C LYS A 192 69.91 -25.38 15.72
N SER A 193 70.23 -25.57 14.45
CA SER A 193 70.76 -24.50 13.62
C SER A 193 69.68 -23.45 13.35
N GLY A 194 70.06 -22.18 13.29
CA GLY A 194 69.09 -21.10 13.08
C GLY A 194 69.59 -19.74 13.53
N LEU A 195 68.64 -18.83 13.76
CA LEU A 195 68.91 -17.45 14.10
C LEU A 195 69.06 -17.27 15.61
N TYR A 196 70.18 -16.68 16.03
CA TYR A 196 70.51 -16.43 17.44
C TYR A 196 71.03 -15.02 17.63
N PHE A 197 70.72 -14.41 18.78
CA PHE A 197 71.37 -13.17 19.20
C PHE A 197 72.66 -13.47 19.96
N ILE A 198 73.77 -12.88 19.51
CA ILE A 198 75.05 -12.95 20.21
C ILE A 198 75.52 -11.56 20.66
N LYS A 199 76.29 -11.53 21.74
CA LYS A 199 76.95 -10.33 22.26
C LYS A 199 78.40 -10.62 22.61
N PRO A 200 79.35 -10.37 21.69
CA PRO A 200 80.77 -10.50 21.97
C PRO A 200 81.22 -9.61 23.15
N GLN A 201 82.28 -9.99 23.86
CA GLN A 201 82.65 -9.34 25.15
C GLN A 201 82.85 -7.82 25.06
N LYS A 202 83.46 -7.34 23.97
CA LYS A 202 83.73 -5.91 23.75
C LYS A 202 82.60 -5.20 22.98
N ALA A 203 81.56 -5.92 22.58
CA ALA A 203 80.45 -5.36 21.81
C ALA A 203 79.49 -4.58 22.73
N LYS A 204 79.13 -3.37 22.30
CA LYS A 204 78.16 -2.53 23.02
C LYS A 204 76.74 -3.08 22.93
N GLN A 205 76.35 -3.55 21.73
CA GLN A 205 75.03 -4.08 21.41
C GLN A 205 75.12 -5.53 20.92
N SER A 206 74.08 -6.32 21.19
CA SER A 206 73.90 -7.64 20.59
C SER A 206 73.43 -7.52 19.15
N PHE A 207 73.72 -8.52 18.33
CA PHE A 207 73.28 -8.58 16.95
C PHE A 207 72.91 -10.00 16.55
N LEU A 208 72.08 -10.12 15.51
CA LEU A 208 71.58 -11.40 15.00
C LEU A 208 72.63 -12.06 14.12
N VAL A 209 72.79 -13.38 14.28
CA VAL A 209 73.66 -14.23 13.46
C VAL A 209 72.95 -15.54 13.14
N TYR A 210 73.38 -16.20 12.07
CA TYR A 210 73.04 -17.60 11.82
C TYR A 210 74.11 -18.50 12.47
N CYS A 211 73.65 -19.40 13.33
CA CYS A 211 74.47 -20.43 13.95
C CYS A 211 74.20 -21.78 13.30
N GLU A 212 75.24 -22.41 12.79
CA GLU A 212 75.21 -23.81 12.40
C GLU A 212 75.72 -24.65 13.58
N ILE A 213 74.82 -25.45 14.18
CA ILE A 213 75.14 -26.29 15.32
C ILE A 213 75.06 -27.76 14.89
N ASP A 214 76.16 -28.48 15.07
CA ASP A 214 76.19 -29.90 14.76
C ASP A 214 75.72 -30.78 15.94
N SER A 215 75.54 -32.07 15.68
CA SER A 215 75.15 -33.07 16.69
C SER A 215 76.19 -33.25 17.80
N TYR A 216 77.44 -32.81 17.58
CA TYR A 216 78.54 -32.91 18.53
C TYR A 216 78.63 -31.68 19.44
N GLY A 217 77.80 -30.65 19.22
CA GLY A 217 77.78 -29.42 19.99
C GLY A 217 78.81 -28.38 19.55
N ASN A 218 79.36 -28.51 18.34
CA ASN A 218 80.17 -27.45 17.72
C ASN A 218 79.24 -26.39 17.13
N GLY A 219 79.45 -25.13 17.49
CA GLY A 219 78.64 -24.00 17.04
C GLY A 219 79.43 -23.06 16.13
N TRP A 220 79.17 -23.14 14.83
CA TRP A 220 79.78 -22.26 13.83
C TRP A 220 78.96 -20.99 13.66
N THR A 221 79.61 -19.84 13.75
CA THR A 221 78.99 -18.55 13.40
C THR A 221 79.24 -18.27 11.92
N VAL A 222 78.20 -18.26 11.11
CA VAL A 222 78.34 -18.02 9.67
C VAL A 222 78.53 -16.52 9.42
N LEU A 223 79.65 -16.16 8.81
CA LEU A 223 80.01 -14.76 8.54
C LEU A 223 79.53 -14.29 7.16
N GLN A 224 79.39 -15.23 6.22
CA GLN A 224 79.08 -14.96 4.83
C GLN A 224 78.42 -16.21 4.22
N ARG A 225 77.38 -16.01 3.40
CA ARG A 225 76.68 -17.08 2.66
C ARG A 225 76.38 -16.66 1.23
N ARG A 226 76.69 -17.53 0.25
CA ARG A 226 76.27 -17.45 -1.18
C ARG A 226 75.55 -18.75 -1.55
N LEU A 227 74.53 -18.67 -2.39
CA LEU A 227 73.82 -19.84 -2.92
C LEU A 227 73.16 -19.60 -4.28
N ASP A 228 72.46 -18.48 -4.49
CA ASP A 228 71.58 -18.27 -5.65
C ASP A 228 71.83 -16.95 -6.40
N GLY A 229 72.71 -16.09 -5.88
CA GLY A 229 72.96 -14.76 -6.45
C GLY A 229 71.82 -13.75 -6.24
N SER A 230 70.93 -13.99 -5.27
CA SER A 230 69.82 -13.09 -4.93
C SER A 230 70.28 -11.75 -4.34
N GLU A 231 71.45 -11.71 -3.69
CA GLU A 231 71.99 -10.48 -3.10
C GLU A 231 73.12 -9.88 -3.94
N ASP A 232 73.08 -8.55 -4.08
CA ASP A 232 74.17 -7.80 -4.71
C ASP A 232 75.33 -7.63 -3.72
N PHE A 233 76.51 -8.15 -4.06
CA PHE A 233 77.74 -7.96 -3.29
C PHE A 233 78.54 -6.73 -3.75
N LYS A 234 78.12 -6.01 -4.80
CA LYS A 234 78.75 -4.75 -5.21
C LYS A 234 78.33 -3.58 -4.32
N ARG A 235 78.80 -3.62 -3.07
CA ARG A 235 78.40 -2.68 -2.01
C ARG A 235 79.51 -1.71 -1.64
N ASN A 236 79.15 -0.60 -1.00
CA ASN A 236 80.10 0.40 -0.52
C ASN A 236 80.74 -0.02 0.83
N TRP A 237 81.73 0.75 1.29
CA TRP A 237 82.46 0.47 2.53
C TRP A 237 81.54 0.39 3.76
N VAL A 238 80.59 1.31 3.91
CA VAL A 238 79.69 1.36 5.07
C VAL A 238 78.81 0.10 5.11
N GLN A 239 78.30 -0.33 3.95
CA GLN A 239 77.50 -1.56 3.85
C GLN A 239 78.33 -2.80 4.21
N TYR A 240 79.58 -2.89 3.75
CA TYR A 240 80.47 -3.97 4.16
C TYR A 240 80.83 -3.93 5.64
N LYS A 241 80.93 -2.74 6.22
CA LYS A 241 81.19 -2.55 7.66
C LYS A 241 80.03 -3.05 8.51
N GLU A 242 78.81 -2.61 8.21
CA GLU A 242 77.62 -2.90 9.02
C GLU A 242 76.97 -4.27 8.69
N GLY A 243 77.16 -4.75 7.45
CA GLY A 243 76.53 -5.96 6.92
C GLY A 243 75.36 -5.68 5.98
N PHE A 244 75.02 -6.65 5.15
CA PHE A 244 73.90 -6.61 4.21
C PHE A 244 73.41 -8.03 3.87
N GLY A 245 72.24 -8.10 3.21
CA GLY A 245 71.55 -9.36 2.94
C GLY A 245 70.63 -9.78 4.08
N HIS A 246 70.09 -10.98 3.96
CA HIS A 246 69.06 -11.48 4.87
C HIS A 246 69.56 -12.73 5.60
N LEU A 247 69.17 -12.88 6.86
CA LEU A 247 69.40 -14.10 7.63
C LEU A 247 68.10 -14.89 7.67
N SER A 248 68.15 -16.19 7.42
CA SER A 248 67.00 -17.08 7.52
C SER A 248 67.29 -18.27 8.44
N PRO A 249 66.29 -18.81 9.17
CA PRO A 249 66.50 -19.95 10.07
C PRO A 249 66.89 -21.26 9.36
N ASP A 250 66.61 -21.34 8.06
CA ASP A 250 66.80 -22.50 7.18
C ASP A 250 68.03 -22.41 6.26
N ASP A 251 68.85 -21.35 6.38
CA ASP A 251 70.10 -21.17 5.63
C ASP A 251 69.96 -21.12 4.08
N THR A 252 68.84 -20.55 3.63
CA THR A 252 68.46 -20.41 2.21
C THR A 252 68.65 -18.98 1.70
N THR A 253 69.33 -18.11 2.45
CA THR A 253 69.51 -16.69 2.12
C THR A 253 70.97 -16.28 2.00
N GLU A 254 71.25 -15.31 1.13
CA GLU A 254 72.60 -14.75 0.99
C GLU A 254 72.81 -13.55 1.92
N PHE A 255 74.01 -13.45 2.49
CA PHE A 255 74.36 -12.30 3.33
C PHE A 255 75.86 -12.10 3.51
N TRP A 256 76.20 -10.91 3.99
CA TRP A 256 77.48 -10.53 4.57
C TRP A 256 77.22 -9.99 5.99
N LEU A 257 77.78 -10.63 7.02
CA LEU A 257 77.47 -10.30 8.41
C LEU A 257 77.86 -8.84 8.77
N GLY A 258 79.00 -8.38 8.29
CA GLY A 258 79.55 -7.05 8.54
C GLY A 258 80.94 -7.08 9.17
N ASN A 259 81.88 -6.30 8.65
CA ASN A 259 83.28 -6.29 9.08
C ASN A 259 83.44 -5.92 10.56
N GLU A 260 82.64 -4.98 11.06
CA GLU A 260 82.67 -4.57 12.48
C GLU A 260 82.25 -5.74 13.37
N LYS A 261 81.17 -6.45 13.00
CA LYS A 261 80.68 -7.62 13.74
C LYS A 261 81.69 -8.76 13.73
N ILE A 262 82.29 -9.04 12.57
CA ILE A 262 83.35 -10.05 12.42
C ILE A 262 84.56 -9.69 13.30
N HIS A 263 84.98 -8.43 13.31
CA HIS A 263 86.06 -7.95 14.17
C HIS A 263 85.75 -8.13 15.65
N LEU A 264 84.52 -7.78 16.08
CA LEU A 264 84.08 -7.93 17.46
C LEU A 264 84.07 -9.39 17.93
N ILE A 265 83.67 -10.33 17.07
CA ILE A 265 83.70 -11.76 17.37
C ILE A 265 85.14 -12.26 17.49
N THR A 266 85.97 -11.99 16.48
CA THR A 266 87.31 -12.57 16.37
C THR A 266 88.32 -12.00 17.36
N THR A 267 88.10 -10.78 17.89
CA THR A 267 89.03 -10.09 18.81
C THR A 267 88.51 -9.95 20.24
N GLN A 268 87.43 -10.67 20.57
CA GLN A 268 86.78 -10.54 21.88
C GLN A 268 87.65 -11.02 23.04
N SER A 269 88.52 -12.02 22.82
CA SER A 269 89.39 -12.60 23.85
C SER A 269 90.71 -13.08 23.24
N ALA A 270 91.64 -13.57 24.06
CA ALA A 270 92.88 -14.19 23.59
C ALA A 270 92.68 -15.60 22.99
N LEU A 271 91.45 -16.12 22.99
CA LEU A 271 91.14 -17.42 22.37
C LEU A 271 91.23 -17.30 20.84
N PRO A 272 91.99 -18.18 20.17
CA PRO A 272 92.07 -18.18 18.71
C PRO A 272 90.78 -18.74 18.09
N TYR A 273 90.32 -18.11 17.01
CA TYR A 273 89.25 -18.62 16.15
C TYR A 273 89.83 -19.29 14.90
N THR A 274 89.16 -20.34 14.44
CA THR A 274 89.47 -21.00 13.17
C THR A 274 88.42 -20.62 12.13
N LEU A 275 88.86 -20.23 10.94
CA LEU A 275 87.98 -19.95 9.80
C LEU A 275 87.84 -21.19 8.92
N ARG A 276 86.60 -21.58 8.63
CA ARG A 276 86.25 -22.62 7.66
C ARG A 276 85.59 -21.96 6.45
N VAL A 277 86.07 -22.28 5.25
CA VAL A 277 85.47 -21.83 3.98
C VAL A 277 85.00 -23.08 3.24
N GLU A 278 83.70 -23.15 2.97
CA GLU A 278 83.08 -24.22 2.20
C GLU A 278 82.62 -23.65 0.85
N LEU A 279 82.92 -24.38 -0.22
CA LEU A 279 82.55 -24.02 -1.59
C LEU A 279 81.81 -25.21 -2.19
N GLU A 280 80.88 -24.94 -3.10
CA GLU A 280 80.19 -25.96 -3.88
C GLU A 280 80.22 -25.54 -5.35
N ASP A 281 80.54 -26.47 -6.24
CA ASP A 281 80.47 -26.22 -7.68
C ASP A 281 79.06 -26.44 -8.24
N TRP A 282 78.83 -26.01 -9.49
CA TRP A 282 77.53 -26.14 -10.16
C TRP A 282 77.08 -27.59 -10.40
N SER A 283 77.96 -28.57 -10.18
CA SER A 283 77.65 -30.00 -10.25
C SER A 283 77.39 -30.64 -8.89
N GLY A 284 77.37 -29.84 -7.81
CA GLY A 284 77.09 -30.28 -6.45
C GLY A 284 78.30 -30.87 -5.71
N LYS A 285 79.52 -30.66 -6.21
CA LYS A 285 80.75 -31.12 -5.54
C LYS A 285 81.25 -30.05 -4.58
N LYS A 286 81.51 -30.47 -3.33
CA LYS A 286 82.09 -29.66 -2.26
C LYS A 286 83.59 -29.91 -2.11
#